data_AF-A0A3R7D061-F1
#
_entry.id   AF-A0A3R7D061-F1
#
_cell.length_a   1.000
_cell.length_b   1.000
_cell.length_c   1.000
_cell.angle_alpha   90.00
_cell.angle_beta   90.00
_cell.angle_gamma   90.00
#
_symmetry.space_group_name_H-M   'P 1'
#
loop_
_entity.id
_entity.type
_entity.pdbx_description
1 polymer ?
#
loop_
_entity_poly.entity_id
_entity_poly.type
_entity_poly.pdbx_seq_one_letter_code
_entity_poly.pdbx_strand_id
1 'polypeptide(L)'
;MVSDGLPRQTGRPGRSNIGHAGKTISTPAHATSIVRSEDLERIRLNSTILTDEDLARLAKESEQTKVASRALAQDRKNRMVEKELQVRARREQYATQMELDAERTSVLTKADLQRVEHLDDVKHIQSLVAKAIAATGCDAQRLEKEETRQFEASYNQRIERVMESDRIAELRERERAAGEAREKRVDARKMLEGQINERLKQQIREEEAKAIEAKKILMVYKQYEIEEEAKVAAHRVGVAARYLREKAKEEERQQHEREAIKKSKELRVAKLRAQQEKAQDKRMAQDEFKAKKAFETNEKAMRQKEADDRTKKREMMETIDRERKQQEAFKAAERDAMVAQERLVDHVAHCIEQERMAARAREQEAHATYIEKLNQQFQDNAMRRKNKAALETNENAAQVKKAAKEAIIVDKIRRDAIQKLEKQGVPADYLRPLQKLNGRSRSTTS
;
A
#
# COMPACT_ATOMS: atom_id res chain seq x y z
N MET A 1 -29.96 -7.40 -38.62
CA MET A 1 -29.94 -8.29 -39.80
C MET A 1 -30.49 -9.64 -39.36
N VAL A 2 -31.79 -9.82 -39.57
CA VAL A 2 -32.40 -10.88 -40.40
C VAL A 2 -32.14 -12.29 -39.85
N SER A 3 -33.18 -12.91 -39.30
CA SER A 3 -33.37 -14.36 -39.33
C SER A 3 -34.85 -14.65 -39.20
N ASP A 4 -35.42 -15.02 -40.34
CA ASP A 4 -36.84 -15.23 -40.60
C ASP A 4 -37.41 -16.44 -39.86
N GLY A 5 -38.55 -16.22 -39.21
CA GLY A 5 -39.48 -17.28 -38.85
C GLY A 5 -40.49 -17.47 -39.98
N LEU A 6 -40.55 -18.67 -40.55
CA LEU A 6 -41.63 -19.09 -41.45
C LEU A 6 -42.42 -20.28 -40.87
N PRO A 7 -43.75 -20.34 -41.09
CA PRO A 7 -44.66 -21.24 -40.39
C PRO A 7 -45.05 -22.48 -41.22
N ARG A 8 -45.47 -23.55 -40.54
CA ARG A 8 -46.10 -24.73 -41.17
C ARG A 8 -47.63 -24.65 -41.09
N GLN A 9 -48.28 -24.58 -42.24
CA GLN A 9 -49.67 -24.99 -42.45
C GLN A 9 -49.84 -25.58 -43.86
N THR A 10 -50.38 -26.80 -43.92
CA THR A 10 -51.31 -27.40 -44.91
C THR A 10 -51.59 -28.82 -44.36
N GLY A 11 -52.79 -29.34 -44.15
CA GLY A 11 -53.98 -29.30 -44.99
C GLY A 11 -54.34 -30.75 -45.38
N ARG A 12 -55.42 -31.27 -44.75
CA ARG A 12 -56.32 -32.46 -44.97
C ARG A 12 -56.53 -32.98 -46.43
N PRO A 13 -57.43 -33.97 -46.78
CA PRO A 13 -58.29 -34.94 -46.02
C PRO A 13 -58.50 -36.36 -46.68
N GLY A 14 -59.36 -37.23 -46.08
CA GLY A 14 -60.17 -38.28 -46.76
C GLY A 14 -60.51 -39.50 -45.87
N ARG A 15 -61.72 -39.70 -45.32
CA ARG A 15 -62.97 -40.38 -45.85
C ARG A 15 -62.70 -41.78 -46.45
N SER A 16 -63.44 -42.88 -46.22
CA SER A 16 -64.82 -43.10 -45.72
C SER A 16 -65.17 -44.62 -45.61
N ASN A 17 -66.25 -44.92 -44.86
CA ASN A 17 -67.25 -46.01 -45.02
C ASN A 17 -66.92 -47.47 -44.61
N ILE A 18 -67.81 -48.06 -43.79
CA ILE A 18 -68.62 -49.27 -44.09
C ILE A 18 -69.70 -49.44 -42.99
N GLY A 19 -70.98 -49.41 -43.39
CA GLY A 19 -72.16 -49.71 -42.57
C GLY A 19 -72.27 -51.21 -42.20
N HIS A 20 -72.77 -51.57 -41.03
CA HIS A 20 -74.19 -51.80 -40.68
C HIS A 20 -74.93 -52.80 -41.59
N ALA A 21 -75.12 -54.03 -41.08
CA ALA A 21 -76.26 -54.89 -41.40
C ALA A 21 -76.45 -55.95 -40.30
N GLY A 22 -77.36 -55.69 -39.36
CA GLY A 22 -77.74 -56.61 -38.30
C GLY A 22 -79.27 -56.69 -38.16
N LYS A 23 -79.84 -57.69 -38.84
CA LYS A 23 -81.03 -58.49 -38.49
C LYS A 23 -82.24 -57.78 -37.84
N THR A 24 -83.31 -57.62 -38.63
CA THR A 24 -84.69 -57.62 -38.12
C THR A 24 -85.21 -59.06 -38.08
N ILE A 25 -85.36 -59.59 -36.86
CA ILE A 25 -86.08 -60.83 -36.57
C ILE A 25 -87.57 -60.49 -36.63
N SER A 26 -88.30 -61.25 -37.45
CA SER A 26 -89.76 -61.29 -37.47
C SER A 26 -90.26 -62.08 -36.27
N THR A 27 -91.23 -61.56 -35.53
CA THR A 27 -92.14 -62.39 -34.73
C THR A 27 -93.56 -61.81 -34.67
N PRO A 28 -94.57 -62.68 -34.49
CA PRO A 28 -95.81 -62.64 -35.26
C PRO A 28 -97.05 -62.49 -34.36
N ALA A 29 -98.19 -62.16 -34.96
CA ALA A 29 -99.47 -62.48 -34.35
C ALA A 29 -100.57 -62.64 -35.42
N HIS A 30 -101.09 -63.86 -35.47
CA HIS A 30 -102.39 -64.26 -36.00
C HIS A 30 -102.63 -64.21 -37.51
N ALA A 31 -102.31 -65.33 -38.17
CA ALA A 31 -103.26 -65.93 -39.10
C ALA A 31 -103.08 -67.46 -39.09
N THR A 32 -104.16 -68.13 -38.74
CA THR A 32 -104.46 -69.54 -38.97
C THR A 32 -103.99 -70.01 -40.35
N SER A 33 -102.79 -70.59 -40.42
CA SER A 33 -102.27 -71.22 -41.64
C SER A 33 -102.84 -72.62 -41.76
N ILE A 34 -103.89 -72.75 -42.57
CA ILE A 34 -104.40 -74.01 -43.08
C ILE A 34 -103.23 -74.71 -43.79
N VAL A 35 -102.69 -75.77 -43.20
CA VAL A 35 -101.59 -76.52 -43.80
C VAL A 35 -102.14 -77.24 -45.02
N ARG A 36 -101.71 -76.80 -46.21
CA ARG A 36 -102.03 -77.45 -47.48
C ARG A 36 -101.32 -78.81 -47.52
N SER A 37 -101.90 -79.81 -48.17
CA SER A 37 -101.33 -81.17 -48.26
C SER A 37 -99.88 -81.15 -48.77
N GLU A 38 -99.57 -80.23 -49.67
CA GLU A 38 -98.21 -79.99 -50.21
C GLU A 38 -97.21 -79.54 -49.14
N ASP A 39 -97.63 -78.69 -48.20
CA ASP A 39 -96.78 -78.25 -47.09
C ASP A 39 -96.60 -79.36 -46.05
N LEU A 40 -97.59 -80.23 -45.86
CA LEU A 40 -97.45 -81.44 -45.03
C LEU A 40 -96.42 -82.42 -45.62
N GLU A 41 -96.39 -82.57 -46.94
CA GLU A 41 -95.38 -83.39 -47.63
C GLU A 41 -93.99 -82.72 -47.61
N ARG A 42 -93.93 -81.40 -47.78
CA ARG A 42 -92.67 -80.63 -47.64
C ARG A 42 -92.10 -80.73 -46.23
N ILE A 43 -92.96 -80.70 -45.21
CA ILE A 43 -92.55 -80.86 -43.81
C ILE A 43 -92.11 -82.31 -43.55
N ARG A 44 -92.82 -83.32 -44.07
CA ARG A 44 -92.41 -84.73 -43.94
C ARG A 44 -91.09 -85.05 -44.65
N LEU A 45 -90.83 -84.47 -45.82
CA LEU A 45 -89.57 -84.67 -46.55
C LEU A 45 -88.39 -83.95 -45.87
N ASN A 46 -88.63 -82.79 -45.28
CA ASN A 46 -87.59 -81.99 -44.64
C ASN A 46 -87.37 -82.32 -43.16
N SER A 47 -88.31 -83.00 -42.50
CA SER A 47 -88.14 -83.49 -41.13
C SER A 47 -87.36 -84.82 -41.14
N THR A 48 -86.11 -84.78 -41.60
CA THR A 48 -85.18 -85.90 -41.43
C THR A 48 -84.67 -85.84 -40.00
N ILE A 49 -84.96 -86.87 -39.19
CA ILE A 49 -84.43 -86.97 -37.82
C ILE A 49 -82.93 -87.23 -37.96
N LEU A 50 -82.13 -86.17 -37.88
CA LEU A 50 -80.68 -86.28 -37.90
C LEU A 50 -80.23 -86.98 -36.63
N THR A 51 -79.47 -88.06 -36.81
CA THR A 51 -78.84 -88.78 -35.71
C THR A 51 -77.65 -87.96 -35.20
N ASP A 52 -77.25 -88.17 -33.94
CA ASP A 52 -76.07 -87.49 -33.37
C ASP A 52 -74.79 -87.75 -34.19
N GLU A 53 -74.72 -88.88 -34.89
CA GLU A 53 -73.64 -89.22 -35.82
C GLU A 53 -73.62 -88.31 -37.07
N ASP A 54 -74.79 -87.98 -37.62
CA ASP A 54 -74.89 -87.09 -38.78
C ASP A 54 -74.51 -85.64 -38.43
N LEU A 55 -74.84 -85.18 -37.21
CA LEU A 55 -74.41 -83.89 -36.70
C LEU A 55 -72.88 -83.81 -36.51
N ALA A 56 -72.27 -84.88 -36.00
CA ALA A 56 -70.81 -84.96 -35.85
C ALA A 56 -70.10 -84.95 -37.22
N ARG A 57 -70.68 -85.61 -38.23
CA ARG A 57 -70.12 -85.67 -39.58
C ARG A 57 -70.16 -84.31 -40.28
N LEU A 58 -71.28 -83.60 -40.19
CA LEU A 58 -71.42 -82.23 -40.71
C LEU A 58 -70.51 -81.23 -39.98
N ALA A 59 -70.35 -81.37 -38.66
CA ALA A 59 -69.41 -80.55 -37.89
C ALA A 59 -67.97 -80.77 -38.40
N LYS A 60 -67.54 -82.02 -38.60
CA LYS A 60 -66.22 -82.37 -39.10
C LYS A 60 -65.96 -81.84 -40.52
N GLU A 61 -66.93 -81.92 -41.43
CA GLU A 61 -66.81 -81.33 -42.77
C GLU A 61 -66.73 -79.79 -42.72
N SER A 62 -67.49 -79.15 -41.83
CA SER A 62 -67.41 -77.70 -41.62
C SER A 62 -66.06 -77.26 -41.03
N GLU A 63 -65.45 -78.08 -40.18
CA GLU A 63 -64.11 -77.82 -39.65
C GLU A 63 -63.04 -78.02 -40.72
N GLN A 64 -63.14 -79.06 -41.54
CA GLN A 64 -62.21 -79.31 -42.65
C GLN A 64 -62.22 -78.17 -43.67
N THR A 65 -63.40 -77.64 -44.03
CA THR A 65 -63.51 -76.48 -44.93
C THR A 65 -62.95 -75.20 -44.30
N LYS A 66 -63.14 -75.00 -42.99
CA LYS A 66 -62.50 -73.89 -42.24
C LYS A 66 -60.98 -74.04 -42.16
N VAL A 67 -60.47 -75.25 -41.97
CA VAL A 67 -59.02 -75.52 -41.95
C VAL A 67 -58.41 -75.32 -43.34
N ALA A 68 -59.05 -75.80 -44.40
CA ALA A 68 -58.59 -75.61 -45.79
C ALA A 68 -58.58 -74.11 -46.19
N SER A 69 -59.62 -73.36 -45.83
CA SER A 69 -59.66 -71.91 -46.08
C SER A 69 -58.62 -71.13 -45.26
N ARG A 70 -58.35 -71.54 -44.01
CA ARG A 70 -57.25 -71.00 -43.18
C ARG A 70 -55.89 -71.30 -43.78
N ALA A 71 -55.66 -72.52 -44.29
CA ALA A 71 -54.41 -72.90 -44.95
C ALA A 71 -54.14 -72.03 -46.19
N LEU A 72 -55.14 -71.86 -47.07
CA LEU A 72 -55.02 -70.99 -48.25
C LEU A 72 -54.79 -69.51 -47.89
N ALA A 73 -55.37 -69.03 -46.78
CA ALA A 73 -55.13 -67.68 -46.28
C ALA A 73 -53.71 -67.54 -45.70
N GLN A 74 -53.22 -68.57 -44.99
CA GLN A 74 -51.87 -68.61 -44.44
C GLN A 74 -50.82 -68.65 -45.54
N ASP A 75 -51.03 -69.41 -46.63
CA ASP A 75 -50.13 -69.42 -47.79
C ASP A 75 -50.03 -68.07 -48.48
N ARG A 76 -51.17 -67.36 -48.62
CA ARG A 76 -51.16 -65.97 -49.13
C ARG A 76 -50.40 -65.04 -48.19
N LYS A 77 -50.55 -65.21 -46.88
CA LYS A 77 -49.82 -64.43 -45.87
C LYS A 77 -48.31 -64.70 -45.94
N ASN A 78 -47.91 -65.96 -46.04
CA ASN A 78 -46.51 -66.35 -46.16
C ASN A 78 -45.86 -65.79 -47.43
N ARG A 79 -46.54 -65.86 -48.59
CA ARG A 79 -46.04 -65.23 -49.83
C ARG A 79 -45.90 -63.72 -49.73
N MET A 80 -46.79 -63.05 -48.99
CA MET A 80 -46.69 -61.62 -48.74
C MET A 80 -45.49 -61.29 -47.84
N VAL A 81 -45.29 -62.08 -46.78
CA VAL A 81 -44.14 -61.94 -45.87
C VAL A 81 -42.82 -62.18 -46.60
N GLU A 82 -42.73 -63.19 -47.46
CA GLU A 82 -41.53 -63.45 -48.29
C GLU A 82 -41.23 -62.27 -49.23
N LYS A 83 -42.25 -61.71 -49.89
CA LYS A 83 -42.08 -60.51 -50.73
C LYS A 83 -41.64 -59.30 -49.92
N GLU A 84 -42.18 -59.13 -48.71
CA GLU A 84 -41.80 -58.04 -47.81
C GLU A 84 -40.35 -58.18 -47.32
N LEU A 85 -39.93 -59.40 -46.97
CA LEU A 85 -38.53 -59.73 -46.63
C LEU A 85 -37.59 -59.43 -47.80
N GLN A 86 -37.95 -59.77 -49.03
CA GLN A 86 -37.13 -59.45 -50.22
C GLN A 86 -37.05 -57.95 -50.48
N VAL A 87 -38.15 -57.20 -50.34
CA VAL A 87 -38.14 -55.74 -50.46
C VAL A 87 -37.30 -55.10 -49.37
N ARG A 88 -37.39 -55.60 -48.14
CA ARG A 88 -36.59 -55.14 -47.00
C ARG A 88 -35.11 -55.42 -47.22
N ALA A 89 -34.73 -56.63 -47.63
CA ALA A 89 -33.35 -56.98 -47.95
C ALA A 89 -32.78 -56.11 -49.07
N ARG A 90 -33.56 -55.82 -50.13
CA ARG A 90 -33.13 -54.88 -51.20
C ARG A 90 -32.95 -53.45 -50.70
N ARG A 91 -33.81 -52.96 -49.79
CA ARG A 91 -33.67 -51.63 -49.18
C ARG A 91 -32.45 -51.54 -48.28
N GLU A 92 -32.20 -52.57 -47.47
CA GLU A 92 -31.03 -52.65 -46.60
C GLU A 92 -29.73 -52.75 -47.43
N GLN A 93 -29.73 -53.53 -48.52
CA GLN A 93 -28.61 -53.55 -49.49
C GLN A 93 -28.40 -52.19 -50.17
N TYR A 94 -29.47 -51.51 -50.57
CA TYR A 94 -29.35 -50.20 -51.20
C TYR A 94 -28.87 -49.13 -50.21
N ALA A 95 -29.34 -49.15 -48.96
CA ALA A 95 -28.92 -48.22 -47.91
C ALA A 95 -27.44 -48.43 -47.55
N THR A 96 -27.02 -49.69 -47.33
CA THR A 96 -25.61 -50.02 -47.06
C THR A 96 -24.71 -49.66 -48.24
N GLN A 97 -25.19 -49.83 -49.48
CA GLN A 97 -24.43 -49.45 -50.67
C GLN A 97 -24.32 -47.93 -50.83
N MET A 98 -25.38 -47.16 -50.52
CA MET A 98 -25.30 -45.70 -50.49
C MET A 98 -24.34 -45.19 -49.42
N GLU A 99 -24.29 -45.81 -48.24
CA GLU A 99 -23.32 -45.46 -47.18
C GLU A 99 -21.89 -45.76 -47.63
N LEU A 100 -21.64 -46.94 -48.22
CA LEU A 100 -20.33 -47.31 -48.75
C LEU A 100 -19.88 -46.39 -49.90
N ASP A 101 -20.80 -45.97 -50.77
CA ASP A 101 -20.48 -45.05 -51.86
C ASP A 101 -20.26 -43.61 -51.35
N ALA A 102 -20.96 -43.18 -50.28
CA ALA A 102 -20.70 -41.93 -49.58
C ALA A 102 -19.33 -41.94 -48.87
N GLU A 103 -18.98 -43.04 -48.21
CA GLU A 103 -17.65 -43.22 -47.60
C GLU A 103 -16.56 -43.23 -48.67
N ARG A 104 -16.75 -43.97 -49.77
CA ARG A 104 -15.81 -44.00 -50.91
C ARG A 104 -15.60 -42.63 -51.51
N THR A 105 -16.67 -41.86 -51.75
CA THR A 105 -16.57 -40.49 -52.28
C THR A 105 -15.91 -39.54 -51.28
N SER A 106 -16.16 -39.68 -49.98
CA SER A 106 -15.47 -38.90 -48.93
C SER A 106 -13.96 -39.22 -48.83
N VAL A 107 -13.60 -40.49 -49.02
CA VAL A 107 -12.20 -40.94 -49.01
C VAL A 107 -11.49 -40.53 -50.29
N LEU A 108 -12.16 -40.64 -51.45
CA LEU A 108 -11.64 -40.14 -52.73
C LEU A 108 -11.41 -38.63 -52.66
N THR A 109 -12.36 -37.85 -52.17
CA THR A 109 -12.19 -36.39 -52.02
C THR A 109 -11.07 -36.02 -51.05
N LYS A 110 -10.91 -36.75 -49.93
CA LYS A 110 -9.77 -36.55 -49.01
C LYS A 110 -8.43 -36.95 -49.64
N ALA A 111 -8.39 -38.06 -50.37
CA ALA A 111 -7.20 -38.51 -51.10
C ALA A 111 -6.86 -37.57 -52.27
N ASP A 112 -7.87 -36.97 -52.90
CA ASP A 112 -7.71 -35.96 -53.95
C ASP A 112 -7.15 -34.66 -53.37
N LEU A 113 -7.65 -34.23 -52.21
CA LEU A 113 -7.08 -33.09 -51.47
C LEU A 113 -5.62 -33.33 -51.09
N GLN A 114 -5.27 -34.52 -50.58
CA GLN A 114 -3.88 -34.88 -50.26
C GLN A 114 -2.98 -34.96 -51.51
N ARG A 115 -3.52 -35.43 -52.64
CA ARG A 115 -2.78 -35.42 -53.92
C ARG A 115 -2.47 -34.00 -54.39
N VAL A 116 -3.43 -33.08 -54.23
CA VAL A 116 -3.31 -31.67 -54.63
C VAL A 116 -2.45 -30.87 -53.64
N GLU A 117 -2.39 -31.28 -52.37
CA GLU A 117 -1.56 -30.66 -51.31
C GLU A 117 -0.06 -30.72 -51.60
N HIS A 118 0.40 -31.73 -52.35
CA HIS A 118 1.80 -31.84 -52.75
C HIS A 118 2.23 -30.90 -53.88
N LEU A 119 1.28 -30.22 -54.56
CA LEU A 119 1.58 -29.24 -55.59
C LEU A 119 2.22 -27.98 -54.99
N ASP A 120 3.22 -27.43 -55.67
CA ASP A 120 4.01 -26.32 -55.12
C ASP A 120 3.21 -25.03 -54.98
N ASP A 121 2.24 -24.77 -55.87
CA ASP A 121 1.31 -23.64 -55.75
C ASP A 121 0.45 -23.74 -54.47
N VAL A 122 0.02 -24.95 -54.11
CA VAL A 122 -0.78 -25.20 -52.91
C VAL A 122 0.08 -25.03 -51.65
N LYS A 123 1.33 -25.51 -51.64
CA LYS A 123 2.29 -25.24 -50.56
C LYS A 123 2.57 -23.75 -50.42
N HIS A 124 2.68 -23.02 -51.53
CA HIS A 124 2.89 -21.58 -51.50
C HIS A 124 1.69 -20.84 -50.88
N ILE A 125 0.47 -21.20 -51.29
CA ILE A 125 -0.77 -20.69 -50.68
C ILE A 125 -0.82 -21.03 -49.18
N GLN A 126 -0.53 -22.27 -48.79
CA GLN A 126 -0.46 -22.68 -47.38
C GLN A 126 0.58 -21.87 -46.59
N SER A 127 1.74 -21.56 -47.19
CA SER A 127 2.77 -20.70 -46.59
C SER A 127 2.27 -19.26 -46.40
N LEU A 128 1.58 -18.69 -47.39
CA LEU A 128 0.98 -17.36 -47.28
C LEU A 128 -0.12 -17.31 -46.21
N VAL A 129 -0.96 -18.35 -46.14
CA VAL A 129 -2.00 -18.49 -45.10
C VAL A 129 -1.36 -18.59 -43.72
N ALA A 130 -0.32 -19.41 -43.55
CA ALA A 130 0.41 -19.52 -42.29
C ALA A 130 1.05 -18.17 -41.88
N LYS A 131 1.61 -17.43 -42.83
CA LYS A 131 2.16 -16.10 -42.60
C LYS A 131 1.08 -15.09 -42.20
N ALA A 132 -0.08 -15.14 -42.84
CA ALA A 132 -1.22 -14.28 -42.48
C ALA A 132 -1.74 -14.59 -41.08
N ILE A 133 -1.89 -15.88 -40.72
CA ILE A 133 -2.29 -16.30 -39.37
C ILE A 133 -1.26 -15.87 -38.32
N ALA A 134 0.03 -16.00 -38.62
CA ALA A 134 1.09 -15.55 -37.72
C ALA A 134 1.06 -14.03 -37.53
N ALA A 135 0.85 -13.26 -38.61
CA ALA A 135 0.74 -11.81 -38.55
C ALA A 135 -0.46 -11.35 -37.71
N THR A 136 -1.65 -11.95 -37.92
CA THR A 136 -2.82 -11.63 -37.10
C THR A 136 -2.62 -12.02 -35.63
N GLY A 137 -1.94 -13.14 -35.36
CA GLY A 137 -1.53 -13.51 -34.01
C GLY A 137 -0.59 -12.50 -33.35
N CYS A 138 0.39 -11.97 -34.11
CA CYS A 138 1.29 -10.92 -33.63
C CYS A 138 0.56 -9.60 -33.35
N ASP A 139 -0.40 -9.22 -34.20
CA ASP A 139 -1.20 -8.00 -34.00
C ASP A 139 -2.09 -8.12 -32.76
N ALA A 140 -2.72 -9.28 -32.54
CA ALA A 140 -3.47 -9.55 -31.32
C ALA A 140 -2.59 -9.46 -30.05
N GLN A 141 -1.39 -10.05 -30.08
CA GLN A 141 -0.43 -9.93 -28.96
C GLN A 141 0.02 -8.48 -28.70
N ARG A 142 0.16 -7.68 -29.76
CA ARG A 142 0.51 -6.26 -29.61
C ARG A 142 -0.59 -5.49 -28.92
N LEU A 143 -1.85 -5.72 -29.29
CA LEU A 143 -3.01 -5.11 -28.64
C LEU A 143 -3.09 -5.52 -27.16
N GLU A 144 -3.00 -6.80 -26.84
CA GLU A 144 -3.01 -7.30 -25.46
C GLU A 144 -1.88 -6.71 -24.61
N LYS A 145 -0.67 -6.59 -25.20
CA LYS A 145 0.47 -5.96 -24.53
C LYS A 145 0.24 -4.47 -24.29
N GLU A 146 -0.40 -3.76 -25.22
CA GLU A 146 -0.72 -2.36 -25.06
C GLU A 146 -1.79 -2.14 -23.99
N GLU A 147 -2.83 -2.98 -23.95
CA GLU A 147 -3.83 -3.00 -22.88
C GLU A 147 -3.20 -3.27 -21.50
N THR A 148 -2.32 -4.27 -21.42
CA THR A 148 -1.57 -4.58 -20.19
C THR A 148 -0.74 -3.38 -19.73
N ARG A 149 -0.05 -2.72 -20.67
CA ARG A 149 0.74 -1.51 -20.38
C ARG A 149 -0.13 -0.36 -19.89
N GLN A 150 -1.31 -0.16 -20.47
CA GLN A 150 -2.26 0.87 -20.03
C GLN A 150 -2.79 0.55 -18.63
N PHE A 151 -3.10 -0.72 -18.35
CA PHE A 151 -3.53 -1.16 -17.03
C PHE A 151 -2.45 -0.92 -15.98
N GLU A 152 -1.21 -1.35 -16.24
CA GLU A 152 -0.05 -1.11 -15.38
C GLU A 152 0.19 0.39 -15.16
N ALA A 153 0.11 1.21 -16.21
CA ALA A 153 0.24 2.66 -16.09
C ALA A 153 -0.86 3.26 -15.19
N SER A 154 -2.11 2.82 -15.34
CA SER A 154 -3.22 3.28 -14.51
C SER A 154 -3.10 2.84 -13.05
N TYR A 155 -2.56 1.65 -12.81
CA TYR A 155 -2.27 1.12 -11.49
C TYR A 155 -1.14 1.91 -10.82
N ASN A 156 -0.04 2.13 -11.54
CA ASN A 156 1.10 2.92 -11.06
C ASN A 156 0.68 4.35 -10.73
N GLN A 157 -0.11 5.01 -11.59
CA GLN A 157 -0.66 6.34 -11.28
C GLN A 157 -1.50 6.36 -10.00
N ARG A 158 -2.25 5.29 -9.72
CA ARG A 158 -3.05 5.18 -8.50
C ARG A 158 -2.14 5.04 -7.27
N ILE A 159 -1.10 4.22 -7.36
CA ILE A 159 -0.09 4.05 -6.31
C ILE A 159 0.66 5.36 -6.05
N GLU A 160 1.11 6.06 -7.10
CA GLU A 160 1.77 7.36 -6.99
C GLU A 160 0.88 8.40 -6.29
N ARG A 161 -0.42 8.45 -6.62
CA ARG A 161 -1.37 9.35 -5.93
C ARG A 161 -1.52 9.02 -4.44
N VAL A 162 -1.57 7.74 -4.08
CA VAL A 162 -1.66 7.32 -2.67
C VAL A 162 -0.38 7.70 -1.93
N MET A 163 0.79 7.39 -2.49
CA MET A 163 2.07 7.75 -1.87
C MET A 163 2.25 9.27 -1.73
N GLU A 164 1.83 10.05 -2.73
CA GLU A 164 1.87 11.51 -2.64
C GLU A 164 0.89 12.03 -1.59
N SER A 165 -0.29 11.41 -1.45
CA SER A 165 -1.24 11.78 -0.40
C SER A 165 -0.69 11.50 1.00
N ASP A 166 -0.02 10.36 1.21
CA ASP A 166 0.61 10.00 2.47
C ASP A 166 1.76 10.96 2.79
N ARG A 167 2.59 11.28 1.78
CA ARG A 167 3.66 12.28 1.92
C ARG A 167 3.12 13.66 2.31
N ILE A 168 2.05 14.11 1.67
CA ILE A 168 1.41 15.39 2.00
C ILE A 168 0.83 15.36 3.42
N ALA A 169 0.22 14.24 3.83
CA ALA A 169 -0.32 14.08 5.18
C ALA A 169 0.79 14.18 6.24
N GLU A 170 1.93 13.51 6.02
CA GLU A 170 3.08 13.56 6.91
C GLU A 170 3.67 14.98 7.01
N LEU A 171 3.79 15.68 5.87
CA LEU A 171 4.25 17.08 5.87
C LEU A 171 3.30 17.99 6.66
N ARG A 172 1.99 17.82 6.47
CA ARG A 172 0.98 18.57 7.24
C ARG A 172 1.04 18.28 8.72
N GLU A 173 1.32 17.04 9.12
CA GLU A 173 1.53 16.69 10.53
C GLU A 173 2.73 17.39 11.14
N ARG A 174 3.85 17.40 10.43
CA ARG A 174 5.05 18.12 10.86
C ARG A 174 4.80 19.63 10.96
N GLU A 175 4.09 20.21 9.99
CA GLU A 175 3.71 21.63 10.02
C GLU A 175 2.78 21.94 11.20
N ARG A 176 1.79 21.08 11.49
CA ARG A 176 0.92 21.22 12.67
C ARG A 176 1.73 21.18 13.96
N ALA A 177 2.60 20.18 14.12
CA ALA A 177 3.45 20.05 15.31
C ALA A 177 4.38 21.26 15.49
N ALA A 178 4.96 21.76 14.39
CA ALA A 178 5.78 22.98 14.40
C ALA A 178 4.95 24.23 14.76
N GLY A 179 3.72 24.33 14.24
CA GLY A 179 2.75 25.38 14.58
C GLY A 179 2.41 25.39 16.07
N GLU A 180 2.04 24.24 16.63
CA GLU A 180 1.74 24.08 18.06
C GLU A 180 2.96 24.42 18.94
N ALA A 181 4.16 23.98 18.54
CA ALA A 181 5.39 24.33 19.24
C ALA A 181 5.66 25.85 19.21
N ARG A 182 5.38 26.51 18.08
CA ARG A 182 5.49 27.97 17.95
C ARG A 182 4.46 28.69 18.82
N GLU A 183 3.21 28.23 18.84
CA GLU A 183 2.16 28.80 19.68
C GLU A 183 2.52 28.72 21.16
N LYS A 184 2.97 27.55 21.64
CA LYS A 184 3.47 27.38 23.01
C LYS A 184 4.61 28.35 23.35
N ARG A 185 5.53 28.61 22.42
CA ARG A 185 6.62 29.60 22.61
C ARG A 185 6.08 31.02 22.70
N VAL A 186 5.09 31.38 21.88
CA VAL A 186 4.45 32.69 21.91
C VAL A 186 3.70 32.90 23.23
N ASP A 187 2.98 31.88 23.71
CA ASP A 187 2.25 31.98 24.96
C ASP A 187 3.18 32.04 26.18
N ALA A 188 4.25 31.25 26.19
CA ALA A 188 5.30 31.35 27.20
C ALA A 188 5.93 32.76 27.20
N ARG A 189 6.21 33.33 26.01
CA ARG A 189 6.70 34.70 25.88
C ARG A 189 5.72 35.72 26.45
N LYS A 190 4.43 35.64 26.12
CA LYS A 190 3.39 36.53 26.66
C LYS A 190 3.29 36.43 28.19
N MET A 191 3.39 35.22 28.74
CA MET A 191 3.39 35.03 30.19
C MET A 191 4.58 35.71 30.86
N LEU A 192 5.78 35.57 30.30
CA LEU A 192 6.98 36.24 30.81
C LEU A 192 6.88 37.77 30.69
N GLU A 193 6.40 38.28 29.54
CA GLU A 193 6.14 39.72 29.36
C GLU A 193 5.12 40.22 30.41
N GLY A 194 4.09 39.44 30.71
CA GLY A 194 3.13 39.73 31.78
C GLY A 194 3.79 39.82 33.16
N GLN A 195 4.63 38.84 33.52
CA GLN A 195 5.37 38.82 34.80
C GLN A 195 6.35 39.99 34.92
N ILE A 196 7.05 40.34 33.84
CA ILE A 196 7.97 41.48 33.80
C ILE A 196 7.20 42.77 34.07
N ASN A 197 6.06 42.96 33.37
CA ASN A 197 5.22 44.14 33.56
C ASN A 197 4.65 44.22 34.98
N GLU A 198 4.29 43.09 35.59
CA GLU A 198 3.82 43.06 36.98
C GLU A 198 4.94 43.42 37.96
N ARG A 199 6.15 42.89 37.78
CA ARG A 199 7.33 43.28 38.59
C ARG A 199 7.66 44.76 38.44
N LEU A 200 7.60 45.30 37.22
CA LEU A 200 7.82 46.73 36.98
C LEU A 200 6.77 47.59 37.70
N LYS A 201 5.48 47.21 37.64
CA LYS A 201 4.42 47.89 38.39
C LYS A 201 4.68 47.84 39.90
N GLN A 202 5.12 46.70 40.42
CA GLN A 202 5.44 46.55 41.83
C GLN A 202 6.64 47.43 42.24
N GLN A 203 7.69 47.49 41.43
CA GLN A 203 8.83 48.39 41.65
C GLN A 203 8.38 49.86 41.68
N ILE A 204 7.53 50.28 40.74
CA ILE A 204 7.00 51.65 40.73
C ILE A 204 6.23 51.95 42.02
N ARG A 205 5.37 51.04 42.50
CA ARG A 205 4.64 51.23 43.77
C ARG A 205 5.58 51.33 44.97
N GLU A 206 6.64 50.53 45.01
CA GLU A 206 7.63 50.56 46.09
C GLU A 206 8.46 51.85 46.06
N GLU A 207 8.82 52.33 44.87
CA GLU A 207 9.48 53.62 44.70
C GLU A 207 8.58 54.80 45.10
N GLU A 208 7.30 54.75 44.73
CA GLU A 208 6.30 55.72 45.17
C GLU A 208 6.13 55.70 46.70
N ALA A 209 6.07 54.51 47.32
CA ALA A 209 5.99 54.37 48.77
C ALA A 209 7.24 54.94 49.47
N LYS A 210 8.44 54.62 48.97
CA LYS A 210 9.70 55.20 49.47
C LYS A 210 9.74 56.72 49.31
N ALA A 211 9.22 57.25 48.20
CA ALA A 211 9.15 58.69 47.98
C ALA A 211 8.18 59.37 48.96
N ILE A 212 7.06 58.72 49.30
CA ILE A 212 6.10 59.19 50.32
C ILE A 212 6.76 59.17 51.71
N GLU A 213 7.43 58.09 52.08
CA GLU A 213 8.16 57.98 53.36
C GLU A 213 9.28 59.02 53.47
N ALA A 214 10.06 59.22 52.41
CA ALA A 214 11.09 60.24 52.35
C ALA A 214 10.52 61.65 52.54
N LYS A 215 9.38 61.96 51.88
CA LYS A 215 8.66 63.24 52.09
C LYS A 215 8.17 63.39 53.53
N LYS A 216 7.65 62.33 54.14
CA LYS A 216 7.19 62.33 55.53
C LYS A 216 8.34 62.59 56.50
N ILE A 217 9.46 61.92 56.31
CA ILE A 217 10.69 62.11 57.10
C ILE A 217 11.18 63.56 56.96
N LEU A 218 11.23 64.10 55.73
CA LEU A 218 11.62 65.49 55.49
C LEU A 218 10.69 66.48 56.20
N MET A 219 9.39 66.24 56.21
CA MET A 219 8.43 67.08 56.92
C MET A 219 8.67 67.05 58.44
N VAL A 220 8.96 65.88 59.00
CA VAL A 220 9.31 65.72 60.42
C VAL A 220 10.61 66.47 60.74
N TYR A 221 11.64 66.38 59.89
CA TYR A 221 12.88 67.15 60.08
C TYR A 221 12.63 68.65 60.08
N LYS A 222 11.86 69.17 59.11
CA LYS A 222 11.48 70.60 59.07
C LYS A 222 10.72 71.02 60.34
N GLN A 223 9.84 70.16 60.84
CA GLN A 223 9.12 70.43 62.09
C GLN A 223 10.09 70.50 63.29
N TYR A 224 11.05 69.57 63.37
CA TYR A 224 12.10 69.61 64.40
C TYR A 224 12.99 70.85 64.30
N GLU A 225 13.36 71.29 63.09
CA GLU A 225 14.11 72.53 62.87
C GLU A 225 13.34 73.74 63.38
N ILE A 226 12.05 73.85 63.05
CA ILE A 226 11.18 74.93 63.54
C ILE A 226 11.06 74.88 65.07
N GLU A 227 10.93 73.69 65.66
CA GLU A 227 10.86 73.54 67.13
C GLU A 227 12.19 73.89 67.82
N GLU A 228 13.33 73.52 67.25
CA GLU A 228 14.65 73.93 67.75
C GLU A 228 14.85 75.45 67.61
N GLU A 229 14.51 76.04 66.47
CA GLU A 229 14.53 77.49 66.28
C GLU A 229 13.62 78.20 67.29
N ALA A 230 12.42 77.68 67.54
CA ALA A 230 11.49 78.19 68.53
C ALA A 230 12.03 78.06 69.96
N LYS A 231 12.69 76.94 70.30
CA LYS A 231 13.34 76.75 71.62
C LYS A 231 14.52 77.70 71.79
N VAL A 232 15.36 77.87 70.78
CA VAL A 232 16.49 78.80 70.80
C VAL A 232 15.97 80.24 70.89
N ALA A 233 14.93 80.60 70.16
CA ALA A 233 14.28 81.90 70.25
C ALA A 233 13.65 82.13 71.64
N ALA A 234 12.92 81.15 72.18
CA ALA A 234 12.35 81.21 73.53
C ALA A 234 13.42 81.31 74.61
N HIS A 235 14.55 80.61 74.45
CA HIS A 235 15.71 80.74 75.34
C HIS A 235 16.32 82.15 75.23
N ARG A 236 16.51 82.69 74.02
CA ARG A 236 17.00 84.07 73.81
C ARG A 236 16.06 85.12 74.41
N VAL A 237 14.75 84.98 74.22
CA VAL A 237 13.73 85.85 74.82
C VAL A 237 13.71 85.70 76.35
N GLY A 238 13.86 84.48 76.88
CA GLY A 238 13.96 84.22 78.31
C GLY A 238 15.20 84.83 78.95
N VAL A 239 16.35 84.77 78.26
CA VAL A 239 17.60 85.42 78.68
C VAL A 239 17.46 86.94 78.59
N ALA A 240 16.88 87.48 77.51
CA ALA A 240 16.62 88.92 77.37
C ALA A 240 15.62 89.45 78.41
N ALA A 241 14.58 88.68 78.74
CA ALA A 241 13.59 89.03 79.77
C ALA A 241 14.19 88.94 81.18
N ARG A 242 15.09 87.98 81.44
CA ARG A 242 15.88 87.94 82.68
C ARG A 242 16.83 89.13 82.76
N TYR A 243 17.52 89.46 81.68
CA TYR A 243 18.40 90.62 81.59
C TYR A 243 17.64 91.93 81.81
N LEU A 244 16.47 92.12 81.19
CA LEU A 244 15.62 93.30 81.39
C LEU A 244 15.01 93.36 82.80
N ARG A 245 14.64 92.23 83.40
CA ARG A 245 14.21 92.18 84.81
C ARG A 245 15.35 92.46 85.78
N GLU A 246 16.55 91.98 85.49
CA GLU A 246 17.75 92.31 86.28
C GLU A 246 18.11 93.78 86.14
N LYS A 247 18.06 94.33 84.92
CA LYS A 247 18.31 95.75 84.63
C LYS A 247 17.24 96.66 85.25
N ALA A 248 15.97 96.27 85.23
CA ALA A 248 14.89 97.02 85.91
C ALA A 248 15.05 96.98 87.44
N LYS A 249 15.39 95.81 88.02
CA LYS A 249 15.77 95.70 89.44
C LYS A 249 17.07 96.43 89.76
N GLU A 250 17.97 96.60 88.79
CA GLU A 250 19.22 97.34 88.95
C GLU A 250 19.00 98.85 88.80
N GLU A 251 18.04 99.30 87.99
CA GLU A 251 17.63 100.70 87.89
C GLU A 251 16.81 101.14 89.12
N GLU A 252 15.90 100.30 89.63
CA GLU A 252 15.23 100.53 90.94
C GLU A 252 16.23 100.50 92.10
N ARG A 253 17.19 99.56 92.07
CA ARG A 253 18.30 99.55 93.05
C ARG A 253 19.19 100.77 92.87
N GLN A 254 19.51 101.23 91.66
CA GLN A 254 20.35 102.41 91.43
C GLN A 254 19.65 103.73 91.79
N GLN A 255 18.32 103.83 91.71
CA GLN A 255 17.59 105.01 92.18
C GLN A 255 17.55 105.08 93.71
N HIS A 256 17.24 103.96 94.39
CA HIS A 256 17.33 103.87 95.85
C HIS A 256 18.77 103.95 96.38
N GLU A 257 19.72 103.41 95.63
CA GLU A 257 21.14 103.47 95.96
C GLU A 257 21.68 104.87 95.69
N ARG A 258 21.37 105.61 94.62
CA ARG A 258 21.85 107.00 94.42
C ARG A 258 21.41 107.95 95.55
N GLU A 259 20.27 107.69 96.19
CA GLU A 259 19.78 108.43 97.37
C GLU A 259 20.44 107.99 98.69
N ALA A 260 20.78 106.71 98.84
CA ALA A 260 21.50 106.16 100.00
C ALA A 260 23.04 106.29 99.91
N ILE A 261 23.58 106.35 98.70
CA ILE A 261 25.00 106.44 98.32
C ILE A 261 25.56 107.85 98.54
N LYS A 262 24.72 108.88 98.62
CA LYS A 262 25.12 110.21 99.13
C LYS A 262 25.30 110.20 100.67
N LYS A 263 24.78 109.19 101.38
CA LYS A 263 24.83 109.06 102.85
C LYS A 263 25.68 107.89 103.36
N SER A 264 26.10 106.94 102.52
CA SER A 264 26.92 105.78 102.96
C SER A 264 28.27 105.61 102.23
N LYS A 265 28.58 106.42 101.20
CA LYS A 265 29.93 106.44 100.57
C LYS A 265 31.05 106.98 101.47
N GLU A 266 30.72 107.50 102.66
CA GLU A 266 31.72 107.99 103.63
C GLU A 266 32.15 106.92 104.65
N LEU A 267 31.40 105.82 104.77
CA LEU A 267 31.79 104.70 105.61
C LEU A 267 31.61 103.38 104.86
N ARG A 268 32.74 102.85 104.37
CA ARG A 268 33.02 101.41 104.34
C ARG A 268 32.67 100.65 103.04
N VAL A 269 33.16 101.22 101.94
CA VAL A 269 33.61 100.50 100.72
C VAL A 269 34.70 99.44 100.98
N ALA A 270 35.18 99.22 102.21
CA ALA A 270 36.41 98.46 102.43
C ALA A 270 36.30 97.01 102.92
N LYS A 271 35.14 96.46 103.35
CA LYS A 271 35.17 95.20 104.14
C LYS A 271 34.34 93.99 103.68
N LEU A 272 33.53 94.08 102.62
CA LEU A 272 32.60 92.98 102.26
C LEU A 272 32.64 92.51 100.79
N ARG A 273 33.68 92.89 100.01
CA ARG A 273 33.95 92.32 98.68
C ARG A 273 34.82 91.06 98.69
N ALA A 274 35.40 90.69 99.83
CA ALA A 274 36.39 89.61 99.91
C ALA A 274 35.81 88.21 100.21
N GLN A 275 34.48 88.03 100.34
CA GLN A 275 33.93 86.80 100.95
C GLN A 275 32.92 86.00 100.11
N GLN A 276 32.56 86.42 98.88
CA GLN A 276 31.51 85.73 98.10
C GLN A 276 31.91 85.29 96.69
N GLU A 277 33.21 85.27 96.35
CA GLU A 277 33.69 84.70 95.08
C GLU A 277 34.03 83.19 95.20
N LYS A 278 34.08 82.65 96.42
CA LYS A 278 34.58 81.30 96.74
C LYS A 278 33.62 80.13 96.45
N ALA A 279 32.46 80.35 95.82
CA ALA A 279 31.42 79.32 95.70
C ALA A 279 31.15 78.81 94.26
N GLN A 280 31.79 79.37 93.23
CA GLN A 280 31.53 78.97 91.83
C GLN A 280 32.43 77.85 91.29
N ASP A 281 33.51 77.47 91.99
CA ASP A 281 34.50 76.50 91.47
C ASP A 281 34.15 75.02 91.65
N LYS A 282 33.06 74.67 92.34
CA LYS A 282 32.77 73.25 92.66
C LYS A 282 31.92 72.50 91.63
N ARG A 283 31.38 73.17 90.60
CA ARG A 283 30.54 72.54 89.54
C ARG A 283 31.27 72.27 88.23
N MET A 284 32.32 73.01 87.88
CA MET A 284 33.04 72.80 86.61
C MET A 284 33.89 71.51 86.59
N ALA A 285 34.28 70.97 87.75
CA ALA A 285 35.08 69.75 87.83
C ALA A 285 34.29 68.44 87.57
N GLN A 286 32.95 68.45 87.68
CA GLN A 286 32.12 67.24 87.50
C GLN A 286 31.68 67.00 86.05
N ASP A 287 31.62 68.05 85.23
CA ASP A 287 31.24 67.94 83.80
C ASP A 287 32.42 67.52 82.92
N GLU A 288 33.65 67.85 83.32
CA GLU A 288 34.86 67.47 82.59
C GLU A 288 35.11 65.94 82.61
N PHE A 289 34.71 65.25 83.68
CA PHE A 289 34.89 63.80 83.83
C PHE A 289 33.88 62.98 83.01
N LYS A 290 32.66 63.51 82.80
CA LYS A 290 31.64 62.86 81.96
C LYS A 290 31.93 63.02 80.47
N ALA A 291 32.50 64.15 80.07
CA ALA A 291 32.91 64.41 78.68
C ALA A 291 34.05 63.48 78.23
N LYS A 292 35.06 63.23 79.08
CA LYS A 292 36.19 62.34 78.76
C LYS A 292 35.76 60.87 78.61
N LYS A 293 34.86 60.38 79.48
CA LYS A 293 34.35 59.00 79.41
C LYS A 293 33.49 58.75 78.16
N ALA A 294 32.68 59.73 77.75
CA ALA A 294 31.87 59.65 76.53
C ALA A 294 32.73 59.63 75.26
N PHE A 295 33.82 60.40 75.24
CA PHE A 295 34.77 60.43 74.13
C PHE A 295 35.50 59.09 73.95
N GLU A 296 36.00 58.48 75.04
CA GLU A 296 36.66 57.17 74.99
C GLU A 296 35.72 56.03 74.56
N THR A 297 34.44 56.06 74.97
CA THR A 297 33.46 55.06 74.52
C THR A 297 33.12 55.19 73.04
N ASN A 298 33.01 56.41 72.52
CA ASN A 298 32.80 56.64 71.09
C ASN A 298 34.01 56.24 70.26
N GLU A 299 35.22 56.48 70.76
CA GLU A 299 36.45 56.08 70.08
C GLU A 299 36.58 54.55 69.97
N LYS A 300 36.27 53.82 71.05
CA LYS A 300 36.26 52.34 71.02
C LYS A 300 35.20 51.79 70.07
N ALA A 301 33.99 52.37 70.05
CA ALA A 301 32.92 51.96 69.14
C ALA A 301 33.30 52.19 67.66
N MET A 302 33.96 53.31 67.36
CA MET A 302 34.44 53.60 66.00
C MET A 302 35.52 52.61 65.54
N ARG A 303 36.50 52.29 66.40
CA ARG A 303 37.54 51.31 66.06
C ARG A 303 36.98 49.91 65.85
N GLN A 304 35.97 49.51 66.64
CA GLN A 304 35.32 48.20 66.49
C GLN A 304 34.50 48.13 65.19
N LYS A 305 33.73 49.17 64.86
CA LYS A 305 33.01 49.27 63.59
C LYS A 305 33.95 49.20 62.39
N GLU A 306 35.09 49.89 62.45
CA GLU A 306 36.08 49.85 61.37
C GLU A 306 36.71 48.45 61.23
N ALA A 307 36.95 47.74 62.34
CA ALA A 307 37.44 46.36 62.31
C ALA A 307 36.41 45.40 61.69
N ASP A 308 35.14 45.51 62.05
CA ASP A 308 34.05 44.68 61.51
C ASP A 308 33.79 44.96 60.02
N ASP A 309 33.94 46.21 59.59
CA ASP A 309 33.82 46.56 58.17
C ASP A 309 35.00 46.00 57.35
N ARG A 310 36.19 45.89 57.95
CA ARG A 310 37.36 45.25 57.31
C ARG A 310 37.20 43.73 57.20
N THR A 311 36.63 43.07 58.21
CA THR A 311 36.38 41.62 58.16
C THR A 311 35.32 41.28 57.13
N LYS A 312 34.19 41.99 57.11
CA LYS A 312 33.12 41.82 56.11
C LYS A 312 33.62 42.02 54.68
N LYS A 313 34.48 43.03 54.45
CA LYS A 313 35.10 43.26 53.13
C LYS A 313 36.01 42.09 52.71
N ARG A 314 36.76 41.50 53.65
CA ARG A 314 37.59 40.31 53.37
C ARG A 314 36.73 39.09 53.06
N GLU A 315 35.72 38.82 53.88
CA GLU A 315 34.79 37.71 53.67
C GLU A 315 34.07 37.81 52.31
N MET A 316 33.58 39.01 51.96
CA MET A 316 32.93 39.25 50.66
C MET A 316 33.90 39.04 49.48
N MET A 317 35.16 39.45 49.62
CA MET A 317 36.17 39.24 48.58
C MET A 317 36.50 37.74 48.41
N GLU A 318 36.61 37.00 49.52
CA GLU A 318 36.82 35.56 49.49
C GLU A 318 35.64 34.79 48.89
N THR A 319 34.39 35.20 49.16
CA THR A 319 33.22 34.56 48.53
C THR A 319 33.20 34.79 47.02
N ILE A 320 33.49 36.01 46.57
CA ILE A 320 33.58 36.33 45.13
C ILE A 320 34.67 35.48 44.45
N ASP A 321 35.84 35.32 45.09
CA ASP A 321 36.93 34.52 44.53
C ASP A 321 36.60 33.02 44.48
N ARG A 322 35.89 32.49 45.49
CA ARG A 322 35.41 31.09 45.46
C ARG A 322 34.37 30.88 44.36
N GLU A 323 33.41 31.79 44.20
CA GLU A 323 32.38 31.72 43.16
C GLU A 323 32.99 31.81 41.75
N ARG A 324 33.97 32.71 41.54
CA ARG A 324 34.71 32.80 40.28
C ARG A 324 35.43 31.50 39.94
N LYS A 325 36.15 30.92 40.91
CA LYS A 325 36.82 29.62 40.71
C LYS A 325 35.84 28.49 40.39
N GLN A 326 34.69 28.45 41.06
CA GLN A 326 33.65 27.47 40.76
C GLN A 326 33.06 27.68 39.36
N GLN A 327 32.82 28.93 38.95
CA GLN A 327 32.31 29.25 37.63
C GLN A 327 33.32 28.91 36.52
N GLU A 328 34.62 29.17 36.74
CA GLU A 328 35.69 28.79 35.83
C GLU A 328 35.80 27.27 35.70
N ALA A 329 35.77 26.55 36.82
CA ALA A 329 35.80 25.08 36.83
C ALA A 329 34.58 24.48 36.11
N PHE A 330 33.39 25.04 36.34
CA PHE A 330 32.17 24.61 35.65
C PHE A 330 32.27 24.83 34.13
N LYS A 331 32.71 26.03 33.70
CA LYS A 331 32.92 26.33 32.29
C LYS A 331 34.03 25.49 31.65
N ALA A 332 35.06 25.13 32.41
CA ALA A 332 36.11 24.22 31.93
C ALA A 332 35.54 22.81 31.71
N ALA A 333 34.80 22.27 32.68
CA ALA A 333 34.15 20.97 32.56
C ALA A 333 33.14 20.92 31.39
N GLU A 334 32.38 22.00 31.17
CA GLU A 334 31.45 22.11 30.04
C GLU A 334 32.18 22.09 28.68
N ARG A 335 33.31 22.80 28.56
CA ARG A 335 34.15 22.75 27.36
C ARG A 335 34.74 21.36 27.12
N ASP A 336 35.23 20.71 28.17
CA ASP A 336 35.79 19.35 28.07
C ASP A 336 34.71 18.34 27.65
N ALA A 337 33.48 18.48 28.15
CA ALA A 337 32.34 17.68 27.74
C ALA A 337 31.97 17.89 26.26
N MET A 338 31.97 19.15 25.80
CA MET A 338 31.75 19.46 24.37
C MET A 338 32.83 18.85 23.48
N VAL A 339 34.11 18.97 23.84
CA VAL A 339 35.22 18.35 23.09
C VAL A 339 35.10 16.83 23.07
N ALA A 340 34.69 16.20 24.18
CA ALA A 340 34.44 14.76 24.21
C ALA A 340 33.28 14.36 23.29
N GLN A 341 32.22 15.17 23.23
CA GLN A 341 31.09 14.95 22.33
C GLN A 341 31.50 15.12 20.86
N GLU A 342 32.29 16.12 20.51
CA GLU A 342 32.83 16.29 19.15
C GLU A 342 33.66 15.08 18.71
N ARG A 343 34.53 14.56 19.59
CA ARG A 343 35.31 13.34 19.30
C ARG A 343 34.43 12.12 19.02
N LEU A 344 33.29 11.99 19.71
CA LEU A 344 32.34 10.91 19.45
C LEU A 344 31.66 11.08 18.09
N VAL A 345 31.31 12.32 17.72
CA VAL A 345 30.74 12.62 16.39
C VAL A 345 31.74 12.29 15.29
N ASP A 346 33.00 12.69 15.45
CA ASP A 346 34.07 12.36 14.49
C ASP A 346 34.29 10.84 14.37
N HIS A 347 34.26 10.12 15.50
CA HIS A 347 34.36 8.66 15.48
C HIS A 347 33.20 8.00 14.75
N VAL A 348 31.97 8.45 15.00
CA VAL A 348 30.77 7.95 14.29
C VAL A 348 30.85 8.27 12.80
N ALA A 349 31.29 9.48 12.43
CA ALA A 349 31.48 9.86 11.02
C ALA A 349 32.51 8.95 10.33
N HIS A 350 33.63 8.65 11.00
CA HIS A 350 34.64 7.74 10.47
C HIS A 350 34.11 6.31 10.29
N CYS A 351 33.34 5.78 11.25
CA CYS A 351 32.71 4.47 11.13
C CYS A 351 31.72 4.40 9.96
N ILE A 352 30.90 5.45 9.75
CA ILE A 352 29.97 5.53 8.62
C ILE A 352 30.73 5.54 7.29
N GLU A 353 31.84 6.27 7.18
CA GLU A 353 32.67 6.26 5.98
C GLU A 353 33.29 4.89 5.71
N GLN A 354 33.81 4.22 6.73
CA GLN A 354 34.33 2.85 6.60
C GLN A 354 33.25 1.88 6.12
N GLU A 355 32.05 1.93 6.70
CA GLU A 355 30.92 1.09 6.27
C GLU A 355 30.50 1.38 4.82
N ARG A 356 30.46 2.65 4.41
CA ARG A 356 30.17 3.03 3.02
C ARG A 356 31.22 2.52 2.06
N MET A 357 32.50 2.59 2.43
CA MET A 357 33.59 2.06 1.60
C MET A 357 33.54 0.53 1.51
N ALA A 358 33.26 -0.15 2.62
CA ALA A 358 33.07 -1.61 2.64
C ALA A 358 31.85 -2.05 1.82
N ALA A 359 30.74 -1.29 1.87
CA ALA A 359 29.55 -1.55 1.07
C ALA A 359 29.85 -1.41 -0.44
N ARG A 360 30.52 -0.32 -0.84
CA ARG A 360 30.96 -0.11 -2.23
C ARG A 360 31.90 -1.21 -2.71
N ALA A 361 32.83 -1.67 -1.86
CA ALA A 361 33.71 -2.78 -2.21
C ALA A 361 32.93 -4.08 -2.43
N ARG A 362 31.97 -4.40 -1.55
CA ARG A 362 31.08 -5.57 -1.73
C ARG A 362 30.26 -5.51 -3.00
N GLU A 363 29.73 -4.33 -3.34
CA GLU A 363 29.00 -4.13 -4.60
C GLU A 363 29.90 -4.33 -5.83
N GLN A 364 31.13 -3.81 -5.79
CA GLN A 364 32.11 -4.01 -6.86
C GLN A 364 32.51 -5.48 -7.01
N GLU A 365 32.73 -6.20 -5.90
CA GLU A 365 33.00 -7.65 -5.92
C GLU A 365 31.80 -8.45 -6.45
N ALA A 366 30.58 -8.13 -6.00
CA ALA A 366 29.37 -8.77 -6.50
C ALA A 366 29.18 -8.52 -8.01
N HIS A 367 29.46 -7.32 -8.49
CA HIS A 367 29.41 -6.99 -9.91
C HIS A 367 30.51 -7.71 -10.71
N ALA A 368 31.74 -7.77 -10.18
CA ALA A 368 32.84 -8.50 -10.81
C ALA A 368 32.53 -10.00 -10.96
N THR A 369 32.05 -10.63 -9.89
CA THR A 369 31.65 -12.06 -9.92
C THR A 369 30.47 -12.31 -10.86
N TYR A 370 29.54 -11.36 -10.99
CA TYR A 370 28.47 -11.44 -11.97
C TYR A 370 29.00 -11.40 -13.41
N ILE A 371 29.93 -10.49 -13.71
CA ILE A 371 30.58 -10.40 -15.03
C ILE A 371 31.34 -11.70 -15.35
N GLU A 372 32.07 -12.26 -14.40
CA GLU A 372 32.78 -13.55 -14.58
C GLU A 372 31.81 -14.68 -14.95
N LYS A 373 30.70 -14.81 -14.22
CA LYS A 373 29.65 -15.81 -14.52
C LYS A 373 29.05 -15.59 -15.90
N LEU A 374 28.80 -14.34 -16.29
CA LEU A 374 28.26 -14.00 -17.60
C LEU A 374 29.23 -14.36 -18.73
N ASN A 375 30.52 -14.05 -18.56
CA ASN A 375 31.57 -14.43 -19.50
C ASN A 375 31.70 -15.96 -19.63
N GLN A 376 31.57 -16.68 -18.52
CA GLN A 376 31.56 -18.15 -18.52
C GLN A 376 30.36 -18.69 -19.31
N GLN A 377 29.17 -18.13 -19.13
CA GLN A 377 27.99 -18.49 -19.93
C GLN A 377 28.19 -18.22 -21.43
N PHE A 378 28.83 -17.12 -21.80
CA PHE A 378 29.16 -16.85 -23.21
C PHE A 378 30.12 -17.89 -23.78
N GLN A 379 31.16 -18.27 -23.02
CA GLN A 379 32.10 -19.32 -23.44
C GLN A 379 31.42 -20.68 -23.57
N ASP A 380 30.57 -21.06 -22.62
CA ASP A 380 29.81 -22.31 -22.66
C ASP A 380 28.87 -22.37 -23.85
N ASN A 381 28.15 -21.27 -24.12
CA ASN A 381 27.28 -21.17 -25.29
C ASN A 381 28.06 -21.22 -26.61
N ALA A 382 29.23 -20.57 -26.66
CA ALA A 382 30.11 -20.64 -27.82
C ALA A 382 30.63 -22.08 -28.05
N MET A 383 31.01 -22.79 -26.99
CA MET A 383 31.39 -24.21 -27.06
C MET A 383 30.23 -25.10 -27.51
N ARG A 384 29.02 -24.90 -26.98
CA ARG A 384 27.83 -25.66 -27.41
C ARG A 384 27.54 -25.46 -28.90
N ARG A 385 27.67 -24.23 -29.41
CA ARG A 385 27.52 -23.93 -30.84
C ARG A 385 28.59 -24.63 -31.68
N LYS A 386 29.86 -24.58 -31.25
CA LYS A 386 30.96 -25.28 -31.93
C LYS A 386 30.75 -26.80 -31.95
N ASN A 387 30.35 -27.39 -30.82
CA ASN A 387 30.09 -28.83 -30.72
C ASN A 387 28.89 -29.25 -31.56
N LYS A 388 27.82 -28.44 -31.60
CA LYS A 388 26.66 -28.67 -32.46
C LYS A 388 27.06 -28.63 -33.95
N ALA A 389 27.82 -27.61 -34.36
CA ALA A 389 28.32 -27.51 -35.73
C ALA A 389 29.24 -28.70 -36.08
N ALA A 390 30.10 -29.13 -35.16
CA ALA A 390 30.95 -30.31 -35.35
C ALA A 390 30.12 -31.60 -35.53
N LEU A 391 29.06 -31.79 -34.72
CA LEU A 391 28.12 -32.91 -34.87
C LEU A 391 27.41 -32.88 -36.22
N GLU A 392 26.87 -31.73 -36.64
CA GLU A 392 26.19 -31.56 -37.93
C GLU A 392 27.13 -31.87 -39.12
N THR A 393 28.39 -31.42 -39.07
CA THR A 393 29.37 -31.76 -40.11
C THR A 393 29.70 -33.25 -40.16
N ASN A 394 29.72 -33.93 -39.00
CA ASN A 394 30.01 -35.36 -38.92
C ASN A 394 28.82 -36.21 -39.37
N GLU A 395 27.59 -35.79 -39.04
CA GLU A 395 26.36 -36.40 -39.55
C GLU A 395 26.26 -36.25 -41.07
N ASN A 396 26.55 -35.07 -41.61
CA ASN A 396 26.61 -34.86 -43.07
C ASN A 396 27.68 -35.74 -43.73
N ALA A 397 28.87 -35.87 -43.12
CA ALA A 397 29.92 -36.76 -43.60
C ALA A 397 29.49 -38.25 -43.57
N ALA A 398 28.74 -38.66 -42.54
CA ALA A 398 28.20 -40.01 -42.44
C ALA A 398 27.13 -40.29 -43.50
N GLN A 399 26.25 -39.32 -43.79
CA GLN A 399 25.26 -39.42 -44.85
C GLN A 399 25.91 -39.51 -46.23
N VAL A 400 26.94 -38.70 -46.51
CA VAL A 400 27.71 -38.79 -47.76
C VAL A 400 28.39 -40.15 -47.92
N LYS A 401 28.99 -40.70 -46.84
CA LYS A 401 29.57 -42.06 -46.85
C LYS A 401 28.52 -43.14 -47.09
N LYS A 402 27.32 -43.01 -46.52
CA LYS A 402 26.20 -43.95 -46.73
C LYS A 402 25.74 -43.92 -48.19
N ALA A 403 25.52 -42.72 -48.75
CA ALA A 403 25.15 -42.55 -50.16
C ALA A 403 26.22 -43.10 -51.12
N ALA A 404 27.51 -42.92 -50.80
CA ALA A 404 28.60 -43.50 -51.59
C ALA A 404 28.61 -45.03 -51.54
N LYS A 405 28.37 -45.66 -50.37
CA LYS A 405 28.26 -47.11 -50.25
C LYS A 405 27.06 -47.66 -51.03
N GLU A 406 25.91 -47.00 -50.96
CA GLU A 406 24.72 -47.37 -51.72
C GLU A 406 24.97 -47.29 -53.23
N ALA A 407 25.64 -46.23 -53.70
CA ALA A 407 26.02 -46.09 -55.11
C ALA A 407 26.95 -47.22 -55.58
N ILE A 408 27.95 -47.62 -54.76
CA ILE A 408 28.85 -48.74 -55.07
C ILE A 408 28.08 -50.07 -55.16
N ILE A 409 27.13 -50.31 -54.24
CA ILE A 409 26.31 -51.53 -54.24
C ILE A 409 25.41 -51.58 -55.48
N VAL A 410 24.73 -50.50 -55.81
CA VAL A 410 23.90 -50.38 -57.02
C VAL A 410 24.73 -50.63 -58.28
N ASP A 411 25.94 -50.07 -58.33
CA ASP A 411 26.82 -50.24 -59.48
C ASP A 411 27.36 -51.67 -59.62
N LYS A 412 27.58 -52.37 -58.50
CA LYS A 412 27.93 -53.80 -58.48
C LYS A 412 26.76 -54.67 -58.99
N ILE A 413 25.55 -54.45 -58.46
CA ILE A 413 24.34 -55.17 -58.90
C ILE A 413 24.10 -54.96 -60.39
N ARG A 414 24.30 -53.73 -60.88
CA ARG A 414 24.21 -53.39 -62.31
C ARG A 414 25.19 -54.18 -63.16
N ARG A 415 26.47 -54.24 -62.77
CA ARG A 415 27.49 -55.02 -63.51
C ARG A 415 27.19 -56.52 -63.48
N ASP A 416 26.77 -57.05 -62.34
CA ASP A 416 26.42 -58.47 -62.20
C ASP A 416 25.19 -58.82 -63.06
N ALA A 417 24.21 -57.90 -63.17
CA ALA A 417 23.05 -58.06 -64.03
C ALA A 417 23.43 -58.01 -65.52
N ILE A 418 24.30 -57.09 -65.93
CA ILE A 418 24.82 -57.02 -67.31
C ILE A 418 25.54 -58.33 -67.66
N GLN A 419 26.44 -58.81 -66.80
CA GLN A 419 27.17 -60.07 -67.03
C GLN A 419 26.24 -61.29 -67.12
N LYS A 420 25.15 -61.32 -66.33
CA LYS A 420 24.15 -62.39 -66.42
C LYS A 420 23.39 -62.34 -67.75
N LEU A 421 23.02 -61.15 -68.22
CA LEU A 421 22.29 -60.96 -69.48
C LEU A 421 23.19 -61.24 -70.70
N GLU A 422 24.48 -60.91 -70.63
CA GLU A 422 25.48 -61.28 -71.64
C GLU A 422 25.62 -62.82 -71.73
N LYS A 423 25.69 -63.52 -70.60
CA LYS A 423 25.72 -65.00 -70.56
C LYS A 423 24.45 -65.65 -71.10
N GLN A 424 23.32 -64.96 -71.05
CA GLN A 424 22.04 -65.41 -71.59
C GLN A 424 21.88 -65.11 -73.09
N GLY A 425 22.87 -64.50 -73.74
CA GLY A 425 22.88 -64.25 -75.18
C GLY A 425 22.07 -63.01 -75.62
N VAL A 426 21.82 -62.07 -74.70
CA VAL A 426 21.11 -60.82 -75.04
C VAL A 426 22.02 -59.92 -75.92
N PRO A 427 21.57 -59.46 -77.09
CA PRO A 427 22.36 -58.59 -77.96
C PRO A 427 22.77 -57.27 -77.29
N ALA A 428 23.99 -56.82 -77.56
CA ALA A 428 24.63 -55.67 -76.89
C ALA A 428 23.85 -54.34 -77.02
N ASP A 429 23.06 -54.16 -78.07
CA ASP A 429 22.26 -52.96 -78.28
C ASP A 429 21.16 -52.77 -77.21
N TYR A 430 20.63 -53.87 -76.68
CA TYR A 430 19.64 -53.84 -75.59
C TYR A 430 20.26 -53.62 -74.21
N LEU A 431 21.59 -53.77 -74.08
CA LEU A 431 22.33 -53.56 -72.83
C LEU A 431 22.83 -52.12 -72.66
N ARG A 432 22.91 -51.33 -73.75
CA ARG A 432 23.34 -49.92 -73.72
C ARG A 432 22.58 -49.04 -72.71
N PRO A 433 21.24 -49.12 -72.58
CA PRO A 433 20.51 -48.30 -71.61
C PRO A 433 20.91 -48.63 -70.16
N LEU A 434 21.10 -49.91 -69.85
CA LEU A 434 21.51 -50.39 -68.53
C LEU A 434 22.96 -50.01 -68.21
N GLN A 435 23.85 -50.03 -69.22
CA GLN A 435 25.24 -49.56 -69.11
C GLN A 435 25.35 -48.04 -68.89
N LYS A 436 24.41 -47.25 -69.43
CA LYS A 436 24.35 -45.79 -69.25
C LYS A 436 23.67 -45.35 -67.95
N LEU A 437 23.05 -46.28 -67.22
CA LEU A 437 22.36 -46.01 -65.97
C LEU A 437 23.40 -45.77 -64.86
N ASN A 438 23.88 -44.54 -64.76
CA ASN A 438 24.78 -44.14 -63.68
C ASN A 438 24.00 -44.09 -62.36
N GLY A 439 24.53 -44.70 -61.31
CA GLY A 439 23.97 -44.68 -59.94
C GLY A 439 23.94 -43.30 -59.26
N ARG A 440 24.10 -42.20 -60.03
CA ARG A 440 23.75 -40.86 -59.58
C ARG A 440 22.23 -40.77 -59.64
N SER A 441 21.57 -40.94 -58.50
CA SER A 441 20.25 -40.35 -58.33
C SER A 441 20.39 -38.88 -58.72
N ARG A 442 19.70 -38.47 -59.78
CA ARG A 442 19.45 -37.06 -60.04
C ARG A 442 18.53 -36.63 -58.91
N SER A 443 19.11 -36.18 -57.79
CA SER A 443 18.38 -35.31 -56.88
C SER A 443 18.16 -34.00 -57.63
N THR A 444 17.08 -33.93 -58.40
CA THR A 444 16.46 -32.68 -58.82
C THR A 444 16.09 -31.94 -57.54
N THR A 445 16.95 -31.02 -57.14
CA THR A 445 16.71 -30.04 -56.09
C THR A 445 16.43 -28.73 -56.83
N SER A 446 15.16 -28.36 -56.80
CA SER A 446 14.69 -26.99 -57.04
C SER A 446 14.91 -26.14 -55.81
#